data_AF-A0A7S4HVV6-F1
#
_entry.id   AF-A0A7S4HVV6-F1
#
_cell.length_a   1.000
_cell.length_b   1.000
_cell.length_c   1.000
_cell.angle_alpha   90.00
_cell.angle_beta   90.00
_cell.angle_gamma   90.00
#
_symmetry.space_group_name_H-M   'P 1'
#
loop_
_entity.id
_entity.type
_entity.pdbx_description
1 polymer ?
#
loop_
_entity_poly.entity_id
_entity_poly.type
_entity_poly.pdbx_seq_one_letter_code
_entity_poly.pdbx_strand_id
1 'polypeptide(L)'
;MSDGGAASTGGWCTIESDPGVFTSLVESFGCRGAEFAELYSLDDDSLRRIVEEYGAVYGLIFLFKWDKELENGGRQNSDGDGNGGKAPLVGDDAPADLFFARQVTHNACATQAILSVLLNAEGAVAEAEAEEGEGADSAADEDKKSASAPPAGKLILGPTLSALRSFAASLPTDVRGEVIGSSDEIRAAHNSFARKDAFLTDPEDRKRFARDDEEGQDVFHFVAYVPHASGDSEEAVYELDGLNAGPVEVGAFKVEEDGGSDRTLEWISVARTAIQERIEKYAASEIKFNLMAVVRDRRVELRRKLAVVSTAAAEAGGEGAADNGMAEEASRLHAELEVEKMKRERWDVENERRRHNYLPFCVELIRALARSGKLPALTESANERVADMRKNAIRKKLEMAGKGK
;
A
#
# COMPACT_ATOMS: atom_id res chain seq x y z
N MET A 1 -38.74 14.96 16.94
CA MET A 1 -37.64 14.00 17.13
C MET A 1 -37.80 12.91 16.10
N SER A 2 -37.20 13.14 14.94
CA SER A 2 -37.02 12.18 13.85
C SER A 2 -36.01 12.88 12.94
N ASP A 3 -34.74 12.78 13.30
CA ASP A 3 -33.67 13.23 12.42
C ASP A 3 -33.59 12.18 11.31
N GLY A 4 -34.17 12.52 10.17
CA GLY A 4 -34.10 11.72 8.95
C GLY A 4 -32.66 11.79 8.46
N GLY A 5 -31.85 10.82 8.88
CA GLY A 5 -30.52 10.59 8.34
C GLY A 5 -30.64 10.29 6.86
N ALA A 6 -30.52 11.33 6.03
CA ALA A 6 -30.14 11.16 4.65
C ALA A 6 -28.79 10.44 4.67
N ALA A 7 -28.80 9.14 4.34
CA ALA A 7 -27.59 8.41 4.03
C ALA A 7 -26.87 9.22 2.95
N SER A 8 -25.76 9.86 3.32
CA SER A 8 -24.95 10.56 2.35
C SER A 8 -24.47 9.50 1.37
N THR A 9 -24.91 9.60 0.13
CA THR A 9 -24.32 8.90 -1.01
C THR A 9 -22.93 9.50 -1.24
N GLY A 10 -22.03 9.30 -0.26
CA GLY A 10 -20.74 9.95 -0.21
C GLY A 10 -19.79 9.35 -1.23
N GLY A 11 -19.20 10.16 -2.10
CA GLY A 11 -18.12 9.71 -2.97
C GLY A 11 -16.93 9.14 -2.18
N TRP A 12 -15.98 8.57 -2.91
CA TRP A 12 -14.69 8.14 -2.35
C TRP A 12 -13.76 9.34 -2.22
N CYS A 13 -13.03 9.43 -1.11
CA CYS A 13 -12.01 10.45 -0.89
C CYS A 13 -10.67 10.07 -1.53
N THR A 14 -9.72 10.99 -1.58
CA THR A 14 -8.32 10.62 -1.79
C THR A 14 -7.69 10.19 -0.46
N ILE A 15 -6.81 9.21 -0.50
CA ILE A 15 -6.00 8.78 0.65
C ILE A 15 -4.52 9.02 0.38
N GLU A 16 -3.79 9.32 1.45
CA GLU A 16 -2.35 9.55 1.40
C GLU A 16 -1.60 8.23 1.19
N SER A 17 -0.57 8.25 0.34
CA SER A 17 0.32 7.11 0.10
C SER A 17 1.29 6.97 1.28
N ASP A 18 0.81 6.35 2.36
CA ASP A 18 1.56 6.14 3.60
C ASP A 18 1.41 4.68 4.06
N PRO A 19 2.52 3.98 4.39
CA PRO A 19 2.47 2.58 4.77
C PRO A 19 1.65 2.33 6.04
N GLY A 20 1.67 3.26 7.00
CA GLY A 20 0.86 3.15 8.22
C GLY A 20 -0.64 3.30 7.93
N VAL A 21 -1.01 4.24 7.06
CA VAL A 21 -2.40 4.41 6.60
C VAL A 21 -2.89 3.17 5.87
N PHE A 22 -2.11 2.63 4.93
CA PHE A 22 -2.52 1.47 4.13
C PHE A 22 -2.59 0.19 4.99
N THR A 23 -1.67 0.04 5.93
CA THR A 23 -1.70 -1.08 6.88
C THR A 23 -2.96 -1.03 7.76
N SER A 24 -3.24 0.12 8.38
CA SER A 24 -4.46 0.26 9.19
C SER A 24 -5.74 0.16 8.36
N LEU A 25 -5.72 0.57 7.10
CA LEU A 25 -6.85 0.41 6.18
C LEU A 25 -7.13 -1.07 5.92
N VAL A 26 -6.11 -1.88 5.64
CA VAL A 26 -6.27 -3.32 5.41
C VAL A 26 -6.72 -4.05 6.66
N GLU A 27 -6.19 -3.69 7.83
CA GLU A 27 -6.68 -4.20 9.12
C GLU A 27 -8.15 -3.83 9.35
N SER A 28 -8.60 -2.65 8.91
CA SER A 28 -10.01 -2.24 9.01
C SER A 28 -10.96 -3.01 8.09
N PHE A 29 -10.45 -3.67 7.04
CA PHE A 29 -11.22 -4.64 6.24
C PHE A 29 -11.34 -6.01 6.93
N GLY A 30 -10.69 -6.20 8.08
CA GLY A 30 -10.61 -7.48 8.80
C GLY A 30 -9.47 -8.39 8.33
N CYS A 31 -8.65 -7.94 7.38
CA CYS A 31 -7.50 -8.69 6.89
C CYS A 31 -6.38 -8.71 7.95
N ARG A 32 -5.75 -9.88 8.14
CA ARG A 32 -4.70 -10.12 9.14
C ARG A 32 -3.48 -10.75 8.49
N GLY A 33 -2.28 -10.42 8.98
CA GLY A 33 -1.03 -11.02 8.52
C GLY A 33 -0.37 -10.30 7.34
N ALA A 34 -0.91 -9.18 6.87
CA ALA A 34 -0.25 -8.29 5.92
C ALA A 34 0.03 -6.90 6.51
N GLU A 35 1.08 -6.26 6.02
CA GLU A 35 1.36 -4.84 6.23
C GLU A 35 2.03 -4.22 5.00
N PHE A 36 2.22 -2.90 5.02
CA PHE A 36 2.85 -2.16 3.93
C PHE A 36 4.21 -1.65 4.35
N ALA A 37 5.21 -1.86 3.48
CA ALA A 37 6.56 -1.34 3.64
C ALA A 37 6.89 -0.45 2.44
N GLU A 38 7.46 0.73 2.69
CA GLU A 38 7.91 1.63 1.62
C GLU A 38 9.26 1.17 1.08
N LEU A 39 9.40 1.16 -0.25
CA LEU A 39 10.64 0.83 -0.94
C LEU A 39 11.31 2.12 -1.44
N TYR A 40 12.41 2.48 -0.80
CA TYR A 40 13.20 3.67 -1.18
C TYR A 40 14.20 3.42 -2.30
N SER A 41 14.52 2.15 -2.58
CA SER A 41 15.47 1.76 -3.61
C SER A 41 15.08 0.41 -4.20
N LEU A 42 15.44 0.23 -5.48
CA LEU A 42 15.21 -0.97 -6.28
C LEU A 42 16.52 -1.74 -6.56
N ASP A 43 17.60 -1.39 -5.89
CA ASP A 43 18.85 -2.15 -5.97
C ASP A 43 18.71 -3.55 -5.35
N ASP A 44 19.55 -4.48 -5.79
CA ASP A 44 19.48 -5.88 -5.36
C ASP A 44 19.56 -6.04 -3.83
N ASP A 45 20.37 -5.24 -3.14
CA ASP A 45 20.54 -5.37 -1.69
C ASP A 45 19.28 -4.92 -0.94
N SER A 46 18.64 -3.85 -1.40
CA SER A 46 17.36 -3.40 -0.85
C SER A 46 16.25 -4.44 -1.04
N LEU A 47 16.21 -5.10 -2.21
CA LEU A 47 15.24 -6.16 -2.48
C LEU A 47 15.50 -7.44 -1.68
N ARG A 48 16.77 -7.83 -1.49
CA ARG A 48 17.12 -8.95 -0.59
C ARG A 48 16.70 -8.68 0.84
N ARG A 49 16.98 -7.47 1.34
CA ARG A 49 16.62 -7.08 2.72
C ARG A 49 15.12 -7.17 2.95
N ILE A 50 14.27 -6.69 2.03
CA ILE A 50 12.82 -6.78 2.25
C ILE A 50 12.33 -8.24 2.29
N VAL A 51 12.90 -9.13 1.48
CA VAL A 51 12.53 -10.55 1.51
C VAL A 51 13.02 -11.22 2.80
N GLU A 52 14.27 -10.99 3.22
CA GLU A 52 14.81 -11.52 4.48
C GLU A 52 14.07 -10.99 5.72
N GLU A 53 13.66 -9.72 5.67
CA GLU A 53 12.95 -9.06 6.75
C GLU A 53 11.52 -9.64 6.86
N TYR A 54 10.71 -9.56 5.83
CA TYR A 54 9.29 -9.91 5.99
C TYR A 54 9.00 -11.39 5.71
N GLY A 55 9.90 -12.11 5.04
CA GLY A 55 9.77 -13.53 4.71
C GLY A 55 8.69 -13.86 3.67
N ALA A 56 7.86 -12.88 3.27
CA ALA A 56 6.99 -12.94 2.11
C ALA A 56 6.65 -11.52 1.64
N VAL A 57 6.64 -11.34 0.33
CA VAL A 57 6.15 -10.16 -0.36
C VAL A 57 5.00 -10.61 -1.25
N TYR A 58 3.79 -10.10 -0.98
CA TYR A 58 2.56 -10.51 -1.66
C TYR A 58 2.33 -9.75 -2.97
N GLY A 59 2.91 -8.55 -3.10
CA GLY A 59 2.80 -7.72 -4.30
C GLY A 59 3.43 -6.36 -4.09
N LEU A 60 3.59 -5.60 -5.18
CA LEU A 60 4.05 -4.21 -5.14
C LEU A 60 2.94 -3.27 -5.57
N ILE A 61 2.88 -2.08 -4.99
CA ILE A 61 1.98 -1.00 -5.37
C ILE A 61 2.83 0.21 -5.74
N PHE A 62 2.69 0.67 -6.98
CA PHE A 62 3.41 1.81 -7.53
C PHE A 62 2.46 2.98 -7.76
N LEU A 63 2.82 4.13 -7.18
CA LEU A 63 2.15 5.41 -7.35
C LEU A 63 3.01 6.31 -8.23
N PHE A 64 2.42 6.85 -9.29
CA PHE A 64 3.08 7.79 -10.19
C PHE A 64 2.11 8.88 -10.62
N LYS A 65 2.65 10.01 -11.09
CA LYS A 65 1.85 11.04 -11.73
C LYS A 65 1.37 10.50 -13.09
N TRP A 66 0.06 10.43 -13.25
CA TRP A 66 -0.56 9.95 -14.48
C TRP A 66 -0.51 11.04 -15.55
N ASP A 67 0.00 10.68 -16.72
CA ASP A 67 0.01 11.53 -17.90
C ASP A 67 -0.66 10.80 -19.08
N LYS A 68 -1.77 11.35 -19.53
CA LYS A 68 -2.59 10.74 -20.59
C LYS A 68 -1.85 10.60 -21.92
N GLU A 69 -0.96 11.53 -22.24
CA GLU A 69 -0.23 11.53 -23.51
C GLU A 69 0.89 10.49 -23.49
N LEU A 70 1.63 10.40 -22.37
CA LEU A 70 2.68 9.39 -22.20
C LEU A 70 2.10 7.96 -22.14
N GLU A 71 0.99 7.76 -21.42
CA GLU A 71 0.35 6.45 -21.29
C GLU A 71 -0.32 5.97 -22.58
N ASN A 72 -0.88 6.87 -23.40
CA ASN A 72 -1.47 6.49 -24.69
C ASN A 72 -0.45 6.44 -25.83
N GLY A 73 0.58 7.27 -25.81
CA GLY A 73 1.66 7.29 -26.79
C GLY A 73 2.51 6.02 -26.77
N GLY A 74 2.69 5.40 -25.58
CA GLY A 74 3.33 4.10 -25.44
C GLY A 74 2.55 2.93 -26.07
N ARG A 75 1.23 3.08 -26.28
CA ARG A 75 0.34 2.01 -26.78
C ARG A 75 0.23 1.96 -28.31
N GLN A 76 0.64 3.01 -29.03
CA GLN A 76 0.52 3.10 -30.49
C GLN A 76 1.77 2.64 -31.28
N ASN A 77 2.88 2.34 -30.60
CA ASN A 77 4.16 1.99 -31.24
C ASN A 77 4.51 0.49 -31.21
N SER A 78 3.57 -0.41 -30.89
CA SER A 78 3.86 -1.86 -30.75
C SER A 78 3.65 -2.70 -32.02
N ASP A 79 3.50 -2.09 -33.19
CA ASP A 79 3.44 -2.79 -34.49
C ASP A 79 4.83 -2.91 -35.14
N GLY A 80 5.79 -3.49 -34.42
CA GLY A 80 7.09 -3.87 -34.99
C GLY A 80 8.27 -3.67 -34.04
N ASP A 81 8.91 -4.79 -33.69
CA ASP A 81 10.20 -4.90 -33.00
C ASP A 81 10.18 -4.92 -31.46
N GLY A 82 9.92 -6.11 -30.91
CA GLY A 82 10.73 -6.75 -29.86
C GLY A 82 10.76 -6.21 -28.42
N ASN A 83 10.47 -4.93 -28.15
CA ASN A 83 10.56 -4.40 -26.79
C ASN A 83 9.70 -3.13 -26.60
N GLY A 84 8.39 -3.32 -26.50
CA GLY A 84 7.40 -2.27 -26.23
C GLY A 84 6.18 -2.90 -25.56
N GLY A 85 5.69 -2.29 -24.48
CA GLY A 85 4.79 -2.88 -23.48
C GLY A 85 3.71 -3.83 -24.01
N LYS A 86 3.58 -5.00 -23.37
CA LYS A 86 2.56 -6.01 -23.68
C LYS A 86 1.15 -5.41 -23.54
N ALA A 87 0.25 -5.80 -24.44
CA ALA A 87 -1.14 -5.34 -24.41
C ALA A 87 -1.90 -5.95 -23.23
N PRO A 88 -2.94 -5.28 -22.70
CA PRO A 88 -3.84 -5.87 -21.72
C PRO A 88 -4.49 -7.15 -22.25
N LEU A 89 -4.46 -8.21 -21.45
CA LEU A 89 -5.11 -9.48 -21.74
C LEU A 89 -6.61 -9.35 -21.47
N VAL A 90 -7.46 -9.77 -22.40
CA VAL A 90 -8.92 -9.61 -22.31
C VAL A 90 -9.62 -10.92 -22.65
N GLY A 91 -10.74 -11.18 -22.00
CA GLY A 91 -11.53 -12.39 -22.25
C GLY A 91 -10.73 -13.64 -21.88
N ASP A 92 -10.69 -14.61 -22.79
CA ASP A 92 -10.06 -15.92 -22.57
C ASP A 92 -8.52 -15.86 -22.55
N ASP A 93 -7.90 -14.74 -22.96
CA ASP A 93 -6.46 -14.54 -22.89
C ASP A 93 -5.97 -14.21 -21.48
N ALA A 94 -6.87 -13.74 -20.60
CA ALA A 94 -6.53 -13.43 -19.21
C ALA A 94 -6.61 -14.70 -18.34
N PRO A 95 -5.67 -14.92 -17.40
CA PRO A 95 -5.74 -16.06 -16.49
C PRO A 95 -7.08 -16.07 -15.73
N ALA A 96 -7.82 -17.18 -15.80
CA ALA A 96 -9.19 -17.25 -15.30
C ALA A 96 -9.30 -17.07 -13.77
N ASP A 97 -8.25 -17.47 -13.05
CA ASP A 97 -8.13 -17.41 -11.59
C ASP A 97 -7.43 -16.14 -11.08
N LEU A 98 -6.92 -15.29 -11.97
CA LEU A 98 -6.36 -13.99 -11.62
C LEU A 98 -7.49 -12.96 -11.40
N PHE A 99 -7.56 -12.43 -10.19
CA PHE A 99 -8.50 -11.37 -9.85
C PHE A 99 -8.06 -10.03 -10.44
N PHE A 100 -8.76 -9.56 -11.47
CA PHE A 100 -8.62 -8.22 -12.00
C PHE A 100 -9.97 -7.49 -11.99
N ALA A 101 -9.96 -6.24 -11.55
CA ALA A 101 -11.12 -5.35 -11.56
C ALA A 101 -10.76 -4.03 -12.24
N ARG A 102 -11.63 -3.54 -13.13
CA ARG A 102 -11.48 -2.24 -13.79
C ARG A 102 -12.03 -1.15 -12.86
N GLN A 103 -11.33 -0.03 -12.79
CA GLN A 103 -11.73 1.11 -11.98
C GLN A 103 -12.89 1.84 -12.65
N VAL A 104 -14.06 1.72 -12.04
CA VAL A 104 -15.28 2.44 -12.45
C VAL A 104 -15.62 3.58 -11.49
N THR A 105 -14.99 3.62 -10.32
CA THR A 105 -15.23 4.63 -9.29
C THR A 105 -14.03 5.56 -9.14
N HIS A 106 -14.29 6.86 -9.09
CA HIS A 106 -13.27 7.89 -8.91
C HIS A 106 -12.68 7.82 -7.50
N ASN A 107 -11.41 8.19 -7.36
CA ASN A 107 -10.66 8.24 -6.09
C ASN A 107 -10.54 6.90 -5.31
N ALA A 108 -11.07 5.80 -5.86
CA ALA A 108 -10.93 4.46 -5.29
C ALA A 108 -9.62 3.74 -5.68
N CYS A 109 -8.76 4.37 -6.49
CA CYS A 109 -7.56 3.76 -7.09
C CYS A 109 -6.64 3.10 -6.04
N ALA A 110 -6.40 3.76 -4.92
CA ALA A 110 -5.54 3.23 -3.86
C ALA A 110 -6.11 1.93 -3.26
N THR A 111 -7.39 1.92 -2.87
CA THR A 111 -8.05 0.71 -2.37
C THR A 111 -8.11 -0.38 -3.43
N GLN A 112 -8.36 -0.01 -4.69
CA GLN A 112 -8.40 -0.99 -5.75
C GLN A 112 -7.04 -1.66 -5.98
N ALA A 113 -5.94 -0.91 -5.96
CA ALA A 113 -4.59 -1.48 -6.03
C ALA A 113 -4.27 -2.40 -4.84
N ILE A 114 -4.69 -2.01 -3.63
CA ILE A 114 -4.59 -2.86 -2.43
C ILE A 114 -5.34 -4.17 -2.61
N LEU A 115 -6.60 -4.11 -3.05
CA LEU A 115 -7.43 -5.29 -3.29
C LEU A 115 -6.87 -6.17 -4.40
N SER A 116 -6.32 -5.57 -5.46
CA SER A 116 -5.63 -6.29 -6.54
C SER A 116 -4.46 -7.11 -6.03
N VAL A 117 -3.73 -6.66 -5.00
CA VAL A 117 -2.68 -7.48 -4.37
C VAL A 117 -3.28 -8.53 -3.45
N LEU A 118 -4.11 -8.13 -2.48
CA LEU A 118 -4.61 -9.04 -1.44
C LEU A 118 -5.43 -10.21 -2.02
N LEU A 119 -6.26 -9.96 -3.03
CA LEU A 119 -7.14 -10.98 -3.61
C LEU A 119 -6.40 -11.96 -4.54
N ASN A 120 -5.16 -11.64 -4.92
CA ASN A 120 -4.25 -12.48 -5.69
C ASN A 120 -3.08 -13.02 -4.85
N ALA A 121 -2.99 -12.64 -3.56
CA ALA A 121 -1.87 -13.03 -2.72
C ALA A 121 -1.84 -14.55 -2.53
N GLU A 122 -0.70 -15.15 -2.86
CA GLU A 122 -0.50 -16.59 -2.73
C GLU A 122 -0.57 -17.03 -1.26
N GLY A 123 -1.27 -18.13 -1.01
CA GLY A 123 -1.48 -18.64 0.35
C GLY A 123 -2.43 -17.79 1.20
N ALA A 124 -3.12 -16.81 0.63
CA ALA A 124 -4.18 -16.07 1.31
C ALA A 124 -5.38 -16.99 1.58
N VAL A 125 -5.75 -17.13 2.85
CA VAL A 125 -6.85 -17.98 3.30
C VAL A 125 -8.11 -17.17 3.57
N ALA A 126 -9.27 -17.79 3.33
CA ALA A 126 -10.56 -17.22 3.70
C ALA A 126 -10.76 -17.30 5.22
N GLU A 127 -11.58 -16.42 5.78
CA GLU A 127 -11.84 -16.37 7.23
C GLU A 127 -12.34 -17.72 7.78
N ALA A 128 -13.26 -18.38 7.05
CA ALA A 128 -13.83 -19.67 7.46
C ALA A 128 -12.76 -20.78 7.58
N GLU A 129 -11.76 -20.78 6.70
CA GLU A 129 -10.66 -21.76 6.73
C GLU A 129 -9.70 -21.51 7.89
N ALA A 130 -9.59 -20.26 8.34
CA ALA A 130 -8.77 -19.91 9.50
C ALA A 130 -9.41 -20.36 10.81
N GLU A 131 -10.73 -20.22 10.97
CA GLU A 131 -11.46 -20.63 12.18
C GLU A 131 -11.47 -22.15 12.37
N GLU A 132 -11.52 -22.94 11.29
CA GLU A 132 -11.46 -24.41 11.37
C GLU A 132 -10.07 -24.93 11.83
N GLY A 133 -9.01 -24.15 11.60
CA GLY A 133 -7.63 -24.49 12.00
C GLY A 133 -7.28 -24.18 13.46
N GLU A 134 -8.03 -23.31 14.14
CA GLU A 134 -7.78 -22.92 15.54
C GLU A 134 -8.32 -23.92 16.58
N GLY A 135 -9.02 -24.97 16.14
CA GLY A 135 -9.78 -25.89 17.00
C GLY A 135 -9.01 -26.96 17.80
N ALA A 136 -7.67 -26.89 17.95
CA ALA A 136 -6.93 -27.99 18.59
C ALA A 136 -5.86 -27.64 19.65
N ASP A 137 -5.15 -26.50 19.63
CA ASP A 137 -3.87 -26.42 20.38
C ASP A 137 -3.51 -25.11 21.14
N SER A 138 -4.41 -24.16 21.38
CA SER A 138 -4.05 -22.92 22.12
C SER A 138 -4.93 -22.61 23.34
N ALA A 139 -4.93 -23.50 24.33
CA ALA A 139 -5.46 -23.22 25.67
C ALA A 139 -4.35 -22.74 26.62
N ALA A 140 -3.62 -21.66 26.29
CA ALA A 140 -2.74 -20.95 27.24
C ALA A 140 -2.18 -19.63 26.63
N ASP A 141 -3.00 -18.59 26.49
CA ASP A 141 -2.46 -17.23 26.56
C ASP A 141 -3.55 -16.25 26.99
N GLU A 142 -3.44 -15.75 28.22
CA GLU A 142 -4.37 -14.79 28.83
C GLU A 142 -4.00 -13.36 28.42
N ASP A 143 -4.11 -13.02 27.13
CA ASP A 143 -4.00 -11.62 26.67
C ASP A 143 -5.16 -11.24 25.73
N LYS A 144 -6.36 -11.24 26.32
CA LYS A 144 -7.61 -10.81 25.68
C LYS A 144 -7.67 -9.29 25.53
N LYS A 145 -6.97 -8.73 24.53
CA LYS A 145 -7.36 -7.47 23.85
C LYS A 145 -6.58 -7.11 22.58
N SER A 146 -5.57 -7.90 22.19
CA SER A 146 -4.93 -7.79 20.88
C SER A 146 -5.66 -8.74 19.92
N ALA A 147 -6.00 -8.29 18.70
CA ALA A 147 -6.45 -9.18 17.63
C ALA A 147 -5.55 -10.42 17.57
N SER A 148 -6.17 -11.61 17.54
CA SER A 148 -5.48 -12.91 17.56
C SER A 148 -4.46 -12.94 16.42
N ALA A 149 -3.20 -13.28 16.73
CA ALA A 149 -2.18 -13.44 15.70
C ALA A 149 -2.62 -14.58 14.77
N PRO A 150 -2.54 -14.41 13.44
CA PRO A 150 -3.01 -15.43 12.50
C PRO A 150 -2.23 -16.74 12.69
N PRO A 151 -2.90 -17.91 12.75
CA PRO A 151 -2.22 -19.19 12.86
C PRO A 151 -1.35 -19.42 11.60
N ALA A 152 -0.12 -19.88 11.84
CA ALA A 152 0.85 -20.32 10.83
C ALA A 152 1.46 -19.26 9.87
N GLY A 153 1.39 -17.96 10.18
CA GLY A 153 2.09 -16.94 9.37
C GLY A 153 1.48 -16.70 7.98
N LYS A 154 0.23 -17.11 7.80
CA LYS A 154 -0.55 -16.92 6.57
C LYS A 154 -1.25 -15.56 6.57
N LEU A 155 -1.56 -15.10 5.36
CA LEU A 155 -2.43 -13.94 5.13
C LEU A 155 -3.89 -14.39 5.23
N ILE A 156 -4.68 -13.74 6.09
CA ILE A 156 -6.11 -14.00 6.25
C ILE A 156 -6.86 -12.82 5.66
N LEU A 157 -7.76 -13.07 4.71
CA LEU A 157 -8.48 -11.99 4.01
C LEU A 157 -9.52 -11.27 4.89
N GLY A 158 -9.99 -11.92 5.96
CA GLY A 158 -11.12 -11.40 6.72
C GLY A 158 -12.46 -11.73 6.05
N PRO A 159 -13.59 -11.61 6.78
CA PRO A 159 -14.91 -11.95 6.25
C PRO A 159 -15.29 -11.08 5.05
N THR A 160 -14.99 -9.79 5.10
CA THR A 160 -15.36 -8.79 4.09
C THR A 160 -14.69 -9.06 2.75
N LEU A 161 -13.37 -9.25 2.74
CA LEU A 161 -12.63 -9.50 1.49
C LEU A 161 -12.84 -10.94 0.99
N SER A 162 -13.04 -11.91 1.89
CA SER A 162 -13.40 -13.28 1.50
C SER A 162 -14.75 -13.31 0.76
N ALA A 163 -15.76 -12.61 1.30
CA ALA A 163 -17.07 -12.49 0.67
C ALA A 163 -16.99 -11.75 -0.68
N LEU A 164 -16.23 -10.65 -0.75
CA LEU A 164 -15.99 -9.94 -2.00
C LEU A 164 -15.35 -10.85 -3.05
N ARG A 165 -14.27 -11.57 -2.70
CA ARG A 165 -13.55 -12.48 -3.61
C ARG A 165 -14.49 -13.54 -4.16
N SER A 166 -15.25 -14.20 -3.28
CA SER A 166 -16.18 -15.26 -3.65
C SER A 166 -17.31 -14.75 -4.56
N PHE A 167 -17.91 -13.62 -4.21
CA PHE A 167 -19.01 -13.03 -4.98
C PHE A 167 -18.57 -12.53 -6.36
N ALA A 168 -17.39 -11.92 -6.44
CA ALA A 168 -16.90 -11.27 -7.65
C ALA A 168 -16.12 -12.20 -8.59
N ALA A 169 -15.80 -13.43 -8.17
CA ALA A 169 -14.94 -14.37 -8.89
C ALA A 169 -15.37 -14.61 -10.36
N SER A 170 -16.66 -14.77 -10.63
CA SER A 170 -17.17 -15.06 -11.98
C SER A 170 -17.70 -13.84 -12.73
N LEU A 171 -17.58 -12.64 -12.15
CA LEU A 171 -18.09 -11.42 -12.75
C LEU A 171 -17.10 -10.84 -13.78
N PRO A 172 -17.59 -10.17 -14.84
CA PRO A 172 -16.76 -9.37 -15.72
C PRO A 172 -15.94 -8.30 -14.98
N THR A 173 -14.80 -7.90 -15.53
CA THR A 173 -13.81 -7.04 -14.85
C THR A 173 -14.36 -5.67 -14.46
N ASP A 174 -15.29 -5.13 -15.25
CA ASP A 174 -15.98 -3.88 -14.97
C ASP A 174 -17.03 -4.01 -13.88
N VAL A 175 -17.81 -5.10 -13.90
CA VAL A 175 -18.77 -5.42 -12.84
C VAL A 175 -18.04 -5.65 -11.51
N ARG A 176 -16.88 -6.32 -11.50
CA ARG A 176 -16.04 -6.44 -10.29
C ARG A 176 -15.68 -5.07 -9.72
N GLY A 177 -15.36 -4.11 -10.59
CA GLY A 177 -15.13 -2.72 -10.22
C GLY A 177 -16.35 -2.03 -9.61
N GLU A 178 -17.54 -2.27 -10.16
CA GLU A 178 -18.80 -1.74 -9.64
C GLU A 178 -19.11 -2.32 -8.26
N VAL A 179 -18.86 -3.61 -8.05
CA VAL A 179 -19.00 -4.27 -6.74
C VAL A 179 -18.08 -3.61 -5.71
N ILE A 180 -16.81 -3.39 -6.03
CA ILE A 180 -15.88 -2.68 -5.14
C ILE A 180 -16.40 -1.26 -4.85
N GLY A 181 -16.78 -0.51 -5.89
CA GLY A 181 -17.26 0.87 -5.77
C GLY A 181 -18.54 1.03 -4.97
N SER A 182 -19.42 0.02 -5.01
CA SER A 182 -20.71 -0.04 -4.32
C SER A 182 -20.65 -0.63 -2.91
N SER A 183 -19.48 -1.16 -2.48
CA SER A 183 -19.31 -1.71 -1.15
C SER A 183 -19.27 -0.60 -0.09
N ASP A 184 -20.35 -0.44 0.65
CA ASP A 184 -20.46 0.54 1.74
C ASP A 184 -19.42 0.31 2.83
N GLU A 185 -19.12 -0.95 3.15
CA GLU A 185 -18.15 -1.32 4.17
C GLU A 185 -16.72 -0.90 3.77
N ILE A 186 -16.30 -1.26 2.55
CA ILE A 186 -14.98 -0.90 2.03
C ILE A 186 -14.87 0.62 1.86
N ARG A 187 -15.92 1.26 1.33
CA ARG A 187 -15.98 2.72 1.16
C ARG A 187 -15.94 3.46 2.49
N ALA A 188 -16.65 2.98 3.51
CA ALA A 188 -16.63 3.57 4.85
C ALA A 188 -15.25 3.44 5.50
N ALA A 189 -14.62 2.27 5.41
CA ALA A 189 -13.25 2.05 5.87
C ALA A 189 -12.26 2.97 5.16
N HIS A 190 -12.26 2.99 3.82
CA HIS A 190 -11.44 3.89 3.01
C HIS A 190 -11.61 5.36 3.42
N ASN A 191 -12.86 5.85 3.45
CA ASN A 191 -13.17 7.24 3.79
C ASN A 191 -12.83 7.59 5.25
N SER A 192 -12.65 6.60 6.13
CA SER A 192 -12.24 6.83 7.51
C SER A 192 -10.80 7.33 7.62
N PHE A 193 -9.95 7.05 6.61
CA PHE A 193 -8.55 7.48 6.52
C PHE A 193 -8.37 8.75 5.67
N ALA A 194 -9.45 9.35 5.18
CA ALA A 194 -9.42 10.64 4.51
C ALA A 194 -8.88 11.73 5.45
N ARG A 195 -8.09 12.66 4.91
CA ARG A 195 -7.80 13.90 5.63
C ARG A 195 -9.10 14.68 5.84
N LYS A 196 -9.35 15.11 7.08
CA LYS A 196 -10.45 16.05 7.37
C LYS A 196 -9.99 17.46 7.08
N ASP A 197 -9.96 17.85 5.81
CA ASP A 197 -9.67 19.23 5.48
C ASP A 197 -10.77 20.15 6.02
N ALA A 198 -10.36 21.05 6.90
CA ALA A 198 -11.21 22.02 7.61
C ALA A 198 -12.02 22.95 6.68
N PHE A 199 -11.59 23.07 5.42
CA PHE A 199 -12.20 23.95 4.42
C PHE A 199 -12.97 23.20 3.33
N LEU A 200 -12.94 21.85 3.30
CA LEU A 200 -13.73 21.02 2.38
C LEU A 200 -15.14 20.71 2.95
N THR A 201 -15.74 21.69 3.65
CA THR A 201 -17.11 21.57 4.17
C THR A 201 -18.18 21.61 3.09
N ASP A 202 -17.83 21.98 1.85
CA ASP A 202 -18.73 21.84 0.72
C ASP A 202 -18.63 20.42 0.13
N PRO A 203 -19.72 19.62 0.09
CA PRO A 203 -19.72 18.32 -0.56
C PRO A 203 -19.31 18.36 -2.04
N GLU A 204 -19.42 19.52 -2.71
CA GLU A 204 -18.92 19.74 -4.06
C GLU A 204 -17.37 19.78 -4.12
N ASP A 205 -16.69 20.26 -3.08
CA ASP A 205 -15.22 20.34 -3.01
C ASP A 205 -14.54 18.99 -2.73
N ARG A 206 -15.29 18.04 -2.15
CA ARG A 206 -14.86 16.63 -2.02
C ARG A 206 -14.83 15.88 -3.35
N LYS A 207 -15.42 16.47 -4.39
CA LYS A 207 -15.37 15.95 -5.76
C LYS A 207 -14.09 16.35 -6.49
N ARG A 208 -12.99 16.74 -5.83
CA ARG A 208 -11.72 16.89 -6.57
C ARG A 208 -11.32 15.52 -7.09
N PHE A 209 -11.43 15.37 -8.41
CA PHE A 209 -11.36 14.09 -9.10
C PHE A 209 -9.94 13.86 -9.60
N ALA A 210 -9.46 12.62 -9.53
CA ALA A 210 -8.29 12.16 -10.28
C ALA A 210 -8.50 12.17 -11.83
N ARG A 211 -9.57 12.76 -12.34
CA ARG A 211 -9.87 12.87 -13.78
C ARG A 211 -10.18 14.29 -14.24
N ASP A 212 -10.22 15.25 -13.30
CA ASP A 212 -10.38 16.64 -13.67
C ASP A 212 -9.01 17.19 -14.01
N ASP A 213 -8.67 17.13 -15.31
CA ASP A 213 -7.60 17.92 -15.93
C ASP A 213 -7.97 19.42 -15.88
N GLU A 214 -8.24 19.97 -14.70
CA GLU A 214 -8.13 21.42 -14.52
C GLU A 214 -6.65 21.77 -14.73
N GLU A 215 -6.39 22.65 -15.70
CA GLU A 215 -5.04 23.09 -16.09
C GLU A 215 -4.17 23.37 -14.84
N GLY A 216 -3.25 22.44 -14.54
CA GLY A 216 -2.26 22.58 -13.47
C GLY A 216 -2.38 21.66 -12.24
N GLN A 217 -3.31 20.69 -12.19
CA GLN A 217 -3.37 19.72 -11.08
C GLN A 217 -2.69 18.38 -11.44
N ASP A 218 -1.72 17.96 -10.62
CA ASP A 218 -1.05 16.67 -10.75
C ASP A 218 -2.01 15.53 -10.36
N VAL A 219 -2.46 14.74 -11.33
CA VAL A 219 -3.22 13.50 -11.08
C VAL A 219 -2.24 12.37 -10.76
N PHE A 220 -2.43 11.68 -9.64
CA PHE A 220 -1.65 10.51 -9.27
C PHE A 220 -2.47 9.23 -9.41
N HIS A 221 -1.82 8.15 -9.87
CA HIS A 221 -2.47 6.87 -10.14
C HIS A 221 -1.69 5.70 -9.54
N PHE A 222 -2.44 4.72 -9.03
CA PHE A 222 -1.90 3.50 -8.41
C PHE A 222 -2.03 2.32 -9.37
N VAL A 223 -0.96 1.56 -9.50
CA VAL A 223 -0.95 0.24 -10.16
C VAL A 223 -0.34 -0.80 -9.24
N ALA A 224 -0.78 -2.05 -9.38
CA ALA A 224 -0.25 -3.17 -8.60
C ALA A 224 0.55 -4.13 -9.48
N TYR A 225 1.57 -4.78 -8.92
CA TYR A 225 2.32 -5.87 -9.53
C TYR A 225 2.20 -7.11 -8.66
N VAL A 226 1.79 -8.23 -9.24
CA VAL A 226 1.63 -9.51 -8.53
C VAL A 226 2.24 -10.66 -9.33
N PRO A 227 2.88 -11.64 -8.67
CA PRO A 227 3.19 -12.92 -9.30
C PRO A 227 1.90 -13.75 -9.42
N HIS A 228 1.77 -14.50 -10.52
CA HIS A 228 0.67 -15.45 -10.70
C HIS A 228 1.14 -16.67 -11.49
N ALA A 229 0.65 -17.84 -11.10
CA ALA A 229 0.86 -19.09 -11.80
C ALA A 229 -0.47 -19.54 -12.42
N SER A 230 -0.53 -19.64 -13.75
CA SER A 230 -1.76 -20.02 -14.48
C SER A 230 -1.66 -21.47 -14.97
N GLY A 231 -2.15 -22.41 -14.16
CA GLY A 231 -2.22 -23.84 -14.51
C GLY A 231 -0.86 -24.42 -14.93
N ASP A 232 -0.77 -24.98 -16.14
CA ASP A 232 0.46 -25.57 -16.71
C ASP A 232 1.42 -24.54 -17.35
N SER A 233 1.14 -23.24 -17.22
CA SER A 233 1.95 -22.17 -17.85
C SER A 233 3.13 -21.76 -16.96
N GLU A 234 4.16 -21.17 -17.56
CA GLU A 234 5.27 -20.56 -16.80
C GLU A 234 4.74 -19.46 -15.86
N GLU A 235 5.35 -19.34 -14.67
CA GLU A 235 4.98 -18.29 -13.73
C GLU A 235 5.29 -16.91 -14.31
N ALA A 236 4.39 -15.96 -14.09
CA ALA A 236 4.54 -14.62 -14.64
C ALA A 236 4.14 -13.53 -13.65
N VAL A 237 4.68 -12.34 -13.86
CA VAL A 237 4.30 -11.13 -13.15
C VAL A 237 3.28 -10.37 -13.98
N TYR A 238 2.21 -9.93 -13.33
CA TYR A 238 1.16 -9.14 -13.95
C TYR A 238 1.09 -7.76 -13.31
N GLU A 239 1.00 -6.75 -14.16
CA GLU A 239 0.58 -5.41 -13.80
C GLU A 239 -0.95 -5.31 -13.83
N LEU A 240 -1.53 -4.90 -12.71
CA LEU A 240 -2.96 -4.73 -12.51
C LEU A 240 -3.27 -3.24 -12.39
N ASP A 241 -3.43 -2.60 -13.55
CA ASP A 241 -3.87 -1.21 -13.67
C ASP A 241 -5.39 -1.16 -13.87
N GLY A 242 -6.11 -0.59 -12.90
CA GLY A 242 -7.57 -0.43 -12.97
C GLY A 242 -8.07 0.42 -14.14
N LEU A 243 -7.23 1.24 -14.78
CA LEU A 243 -7.61 2.01 -15.98
C LEU A 243 -7.51 1.19 -17.27
N ASN A 244 -6.86 0.02 -17.23
CA ASN A 244 -6.77 -0.89 -18.38
C ASN A 244 -8.01 -1.80 -18.50
N ALA A 245 -8.16 -2.40 -19.69
CA ALA A 245 -9.25 -3.34 -19.97
C ALA A 245 -9.06 -4.70 -19.27
N GLY A 246 -7.83 -5.03 -18.88
CA GLY A 246 -7.44 -6.29 -18.28
C GLY A 246 -6.01 -6.23 -17.71
N PRO A 247 -5.53 -7.34 -17.11
CA PRO A 247 -4.16 -7.43 -16.59
C PRO A 247 -3.15 -7.38 -17.74
N VAL A 248 -1.97 -6.83 -17.48
CA VAL A 248 -0.85 -6.83 -18.43
C VAL A 248 0.23 -7.75 -17.88
N GLU A 249 0.55 -8.82 -18.60
CA GLU A 249 1.73 -9.62 -18.26
C GLU A 249 2.98 -8.78 -18.52
N VAL A 250 3.86 -8.62 -17.54
CA VAL A 250 5.10 -7.82 -17.70
C VAL A 250 6.33 -8.69 -17.92
N GLY A 251 6.30 -9.96 -17.51
CA GLY A 251 7.38 -10.90 -17.76
C GLY A 251 7.18 -12.23 -17.05
N ALA A 252 7.77 -13.29 -17.58
CA ALA A 252 7.83 -14.60 -16.95
C ALA A 252 9.04 -14.70 -16.01
N PHE A 253 8.97 -15.54 -14.99
CA PHE A 253 10.09 -15.87 -14.10
C PHE A 253 10.11 -17.38 -13.84
N LYS A 254 11.28 -17.88 -13.40
CA LYS A 254 11.48 -19.31 -13.14
C LYS A 254 11.92 -19.52 -11.71
N VAL A 255 11.34 -20.52 -11.08
CA VAL A 255 11.76 -21.00 -9.77
C VAL A 255 12.66 -22.21 -10.01
N GLU A 256 13.91 -22.16 -9.58
CA GLU A 256 14.80 -23.30 -9.73
C GLU A 256 14.36 -24.43 -8.78
N GLU A 257 14.18 -25.65 -9.33
CA GLU A 257 13.68 -26.81 -8.57
C GLU A 257 14.63 -27.26 -7.45
N ASP A 258 15.89 -26.83 -7.47
CA ASP A 258 16.92 -27.19 -6.50
C ASP A 258 16.96 -26.26 -5.26
N GLY A 259 16.07 -25.27 -5.20
CA GLY A 259 16.01 -24.29 -4.10
C GLY A 259 17.12 -23.23 -4.15
N GLY A 260 17.82 -23.09 -5.28
CA GLY A 260 18.88 -22.10 -5.49
C GLY A 260 18.40 -20.65 -5.57
N SER A 261 17.16 -20.41 -6.03
CA SER A 261 16.57 -19.07 -6.13
C SER A 261 15.35 -18.89 -5.22
N ASP A 262 15.31 -17.77 -4.49
CA ASP A 262 14.12 -17.36 -3.76
C ASP A 262 13.08 -16.87 -4.77
N ARG A 263 12.00 -17.64 -4.94
CA ARG A 263 10.87 -17.30 -5.80
C ARG A 263 10.43 -15.84 -5.67
N THR A 264 10.44 -15.31 -4.44
CA THR A 264 10.06 -13.93 -4.15
C THR A 264 11.00 -12.93 -4.83
N LEU A 265 12.31 -13.18 -4.76
CA LEU A 265 13.30 -12.32 -5.41
C LEU A 265 13.22 -12.38 -6.93
N GLU A 266 12.94 -13.57 -7.49
CA GLU A 266 12.81 -13.76 -8.94
C GLU A 266 11.68 -12.90 -9.52
N TRP A 267 10.47 -12.98 -8.96
CA TRP A 267 9.34 -12.21 -9.48
C TRP A 267 9.49 -10.70 -9.19
N ILE A 268 10.04 -10.32 -8.03
CA ILE A 268 10.32 -8.91 -7.72
C ILE A 268 11.33 -8.33 -8.71
N SER A 269 12.33 -9.11 -9.14
CA SER A 269 13.31 -8.67 -10.14
C SER A 269 12.63 -8.34 -11.48
N VAL A 270 11.66 -9.16 -11.92
CA VAL A 270 10.84 -8.89 -13.10
C VAL A 270 9.99 -7.63 -12.91
N ALA A 271 9.30 -7.50 -11.77
CA ALA A 271 8.50 -6.32 -11.46
C ALA A 271 9.36 -5.03 -11.41
N ARG A 272 10.56 -5.11 -10.84
CA ARG A 272 11.53 -4.02 -10.80
C ARG A 272 11.84 -3.51 -12.19
N THR A 273 12.15 -4.39 -13.14
CA THR A 273 12.48 -3.98 -14.52
C THR A 273 11.32 -3.18 -15.13
N ALA A 274 10.09 -3.67 -15.00
CA ALA A 274 8.90 -2.96 -15.48
C ALA A 274 8.71 -1.59 -14.80
N ILE A 275 8.93 -1.50 -13.48
CA ILE A 275 8.84 -0.25 -12.73
C ILE A 275 9.95 0.73 -13.14
N GLN A 276 11.18 0.27 -13.33
CA GLN A 276 12.31 1.10 -13.77
C GLN A 276 12.06 1.67 -15.17
N GLU A 277 11.62 0.84 -16.12
CA GLU A 277 11.24 1.28 -17.46
C GLU A 277 10.12 2.33 -17.40
N ARG A 278 9.15 2.17 -16.49
CA ARG A 278 8.10 3.16 -16.27
C ARG A 278 8.68 4.46 -15.73
N ILE A 279 9.52 4.42 -14.68
CA ILE A 279 10.17 5.62 -14.12
C ILE A 279 10.97 6.38 -15.19
N GLU A 280 11.72 5.67 -16.03
CA GLU A 280 12.53 6.26 -17.10
C GLU A 280 11.70 7.07 -18.11
N LYS A 281 10.46 6.62 -18.42
CA LYS A 281 9.54 7.38 -19.30
C LYS A 281 9.20 8.76 -18.73
N TYR A 282 9.16 8.90 -17.40
CA TYR A 282 8.80 10.13 -16.70
C TYR A 282 10.02 10.93 -16.21
N ALA A 283 11.20 10.31 -16.14
CA ALA A 283 12.39 10.84 -15.46
C ALA A 283 12.87 12.22 -15.93
N ALA A 284 12.56 12.61 -17.18
CA ALA A 284 12.91 13.93 -17.71
C ALA A 284 12.06 15.07 -17.10
N SER A 285 10.88 14.75 -16.55
CA SER A 285 9.88 15.75 -16.14
C SER A 285 9.36 15.56 -14.71
N GLU A 286 9.43 14.35 -14.16
CA GLU A 286 8.82 13.99 -12.89
C GLU A 286 9.71 13.08 -12.05
N ILE A 287 9.71 13.32 -10.74
CA ILE A 287 10.42 12.54 -9.73
C ILE A 287 9.50 12.06 -8.61
N LYS A 288 8.23 12.49 -8.61
CA LYS A 288 7.23 12.12 -7.61
C LYS A 288 6.68 10.73 -7.90
N PHE A 289 7.33 9.74 -7.30
CA PHE A 289 6.86 8.37 -7.26
C PHE A 289 6.84 7.89 -5.82
N ASN A 290 5.98 6.92 -5.53
CA ASN A 290 6.04 6.16 -4.29
C ASN A 290 5.86 4.68 -4.64
N LEU A 291 6.66 3.83 -4.02
CA LEU A 291 6.62 2.39 -4.21
C LEU A 291 6.46 1.75 -2.84
N MET A 292 5.44 0.90 -2.71
CA MET A 292 5.19 0.12 -1.52
C MET A 292 5.15 -1.36 -1.86
N ALA A 293 5.62 -2.18 -0.93
CA ALA A 293 5.44 -3.61 -0.95
C ALA A 293 4.35 -3.98 0.06
N VAL A 294 3.43 -4.85 -0.37
CA VAL A 294 2.52 -5.54 0.54
C VAL A 294 3.25 -6.78 1.02
N VAL A 295 3.54 -6.84 2.32
CA VAL A 295 4.42 -7.84 2.91
C VAL A 295 3.73 -8.55 4.05
N ARG A 296 4.27 -9.69 4.48
CA ARG A 296 3.82 -10.33 5.73
C ARG A 296 4.02 -9.37 6.89
N ASP A 297 3.07 -9.31 7.81
CA ASP A 297 3.21 -8.54 9.05
C ASP A 297 4.50 -8.96 9.79
N ARG A 298 5.42 -8.01 9.99
CA ARG A 298 6.72 -8.23 10.63
C ARG A 298 6.59 -8.80 12.03
N ARG A 299 5.54 -8.47 12.78
CA ARG A 299 5.28 -9.06 14.10
C ARG A 299 4.95 -10.54 13.97
N VAL A 300 4.24 -10.92 12.91
CA VAL A 300 3.93 -12.33 12.62
C VAL A 300 5.20 -13.07 12.21
N GLU A 301 6.03 -12.49 11.34
CA GLU A 301 7.30 -13.10 10.93
C GLU A 301 8.29 -13.24 12.10
N LEU A 302 8.41 -12.23 12.96
CA LEU A 302 9.28 -12.29 14.15
C LEU A 302 8.82 -13.35 15.14
N ARG A 303 7.51 -13.49 15.38
CA ARG A 303 6.96 -14.58 16.20
C ARG A 303 7.25 -15.95 15.59
N ARG A 304 7.14 -16.09 14.26
CA ARG A 304 7.50 -17.32 13.54
C ARG A 304 8.99 -17.67 13.73
N LYS A 305 9.88 -16.69 13.56
CA LYS A 305 11.34 -16.87 13.80
C LYS A 305 11.63 -17.26 15.25
N LEU A 306 10.97 -16.62 16.23
CA LEU A 306 11.06 -16.99 17.64
C LEU A 306 10.62 -18.42 17.92
N ALA A 307 9.50 -18.87 17.33
CA ALA A 307 9.02 -20.24 17.48
C ALA A 307 10.02 -21.27 16.91
N VAL A 308 10.66 -20.97 15.77
CA VAL A 308 11.72 -21.82 15.19
C VAL A 308 12.92 -21.92 16.13
N VAL A 309 13.42 -20.79 16.63
CA VAL A 309 14.55 -20.76 17.57
C VAL A 309 14.21 -21.50 18.86
N SER A 310 13.00 -21.32 19.40
CA SER A 310 12.54 -22.01 20.61
C SER A 310 12.45 -23.52 20.40
N THR A 311 11.99 -23.97 19.24
CA THR A 311 11.90 -25.41 18.91
C THR A 311 13.29 -26.01 18.76
N ALA A 312 14.19 -25.33 18.03
CA ALA A 312 15.58 -25.77 17.86
C ALA A 312 16.33 -25.84 19.20
N ALA A 313 16.09 -24.88 20.11
CA ALA A 313 16.66 -24.89 21.45
C ALA A 313 16.16 -26.07 22.30
N ALA A 314 14.87 -26.41 22.20
CA ALA A 314 14.30 -27.56 22.89
C ALA A 314 14.88 -28.90 22.40
N GLU A 315 15.13 -29.02 21.08
CA GLU A 315 15.74 -30.20 20.47
C GLU A 315 17.23 -30.36 20.80
N ALA A 316 17.96 -29.25 21.01
CA ALA A 316 19.40 -29.24 21.26
C ALA A 316 19.81 -29.71 22.68
N GLY A 317 18.88 -29.89 23.62
CA GLY A 317 19.15 -30.64 24.86
C GLY A 317 19.97 -29.93 25.96
N GLY A 318 20.01 -28.59 25.99
CA GLY A 318 20.25 -27.81 27.22
C GLY A 318 21.66 -27.70 27.80
N GLU A 319 22.74 -28.09 27.10
CA GLU A 319 24.11 -27.83 27.58
C GLU A 319 25.08 -27.48 26.44
N GLY A 320 25.51 -26.20 26.32
CA GLY A 320 26.64 -25.81 25.46
C GLY A 320 26.60 -24.40 24.87
N ALA A 321 27.60 -24.06 24.05
CA ALA A 321 27.70 -22.76 23.37
C ALA A 321 26.59 -22.51 22.32
N ALA A 322 25.98 -23.58 21.78
CA ALA A 322 24.84 -23.49 20.88
C ALA A 322 23.58 -22.92 21.57
N ASP A 323 23.39 -23.25 22.84
CA ASP A 323 22.30 -22.74 23.68
C ASP A 323 22.44 -21.23 23.92
N ASN A 324 23.66 -20.77 24.21
CA ASN A 324 23.96 -19.33 24.37
C ASN A 324 23.70 -18.54 23.07
N GLY A 325 24.05 -19.08 21.91
CA GLY A 325 23.80 -18.43 20.61
C GLY A 325 22.32 -18.32 20.27
N MET A 326 21.54 -19.38 20.53
CA MET A 326 20.08 -19.37 20.34
C MET A 326 19.38 -18.44 21.32
N ALA A 327 19.84 -18.36 22.57
CA ALA A 327 19.32 -17.41 23.55
C ALA A 327 19.59 -15.95 23.17
N GLU A 328 20.78 -15.64 22.63
CA GLU A 328 21.10 -14.30 22.11
C GLU A 328 20.23 -13.93 20.91
N GLU A 329 20.03 -14.86 19.97
CA GLU A 329 19.15 -14.67 18.83
C GLU A 329 17.69 -14.47 19.25
N ALA A 330 17.17 -15.27 20.18
CA ALA A 330 15.83 -15.11 20.72
C ALA A 330 15.65 -13.74 21.39
N SER A 331 16.64 -13.30 22.18
CA SER A 331 16.64 -11.98 22.81
C SER A 331 16.59 -10.84 21.79
N ARG A 332 17.40 -10.95 20.70
CA ARG A 332 17.38 -9.99 19.59
C ARG A 332 16.02 -9.93 18.91
N LEU A 333 15.44 -11.09 18.56
CA LEU A 333 14.13 -11.17 17.91
C LEU A 333 13.00 -10.63 18.81
N HIS A 334 13.05 -10.87 20.12
CA HIS A 334 12.13 -10.28 21.08
C HIS A 334 12.23 -8.75 21.12
N ALA A 335 13.45 -8.20 21.15
CA ALA A 335 13.65 -6.75 21.13
C ALA A 335 13.10 -6.11 19.85
N GLU A 336 13.33 -6.74 18.69
CA GLU A 336 12.76 -6.30 17.41
C GLU A 336 11.22 -6.35 17.41
N LEU A 337 10.63 -7.39 18.00
CA LEU A 337 9.18 -7.52 18.10
C LEU A 337 8.57 -6.40 18.94
N GLU A 338 9.21 -6.01 20.04
CA GLU A 338 8.76 -4.87 20.85
C GLU A 338 8.90 -3.55 20.11
N VAL A 339 9.97 -3.34 19.34
CA VAL A 339 10.12 -2.16 18.48
C VAL A 339 8.99 -2.07 17.45
N GLU A 340 8.62 -3.19 16.83
CA GLU A 340 7.54 -3.23 15.85
C GLU A 340 6.16 -3.00 16.50
N LYS A 341 5.91 -3.54 17.70
CA LYS A 341 4.70 -3.20 18.47
C LYS A 341 4.59 -1.71 18.77
N MET A 342 5.68 -1.09 19.24
CA MET A 342 5.71 0.37 19.48
C MET A 342 5.52 1.16 18.18
N LYS A 343 5.99 0.64 17.04
CA LYS A 343 5.75 1.26 15.72
C LYS A 343 4.26 1.28 15.39
N ARG A 344 3.52 0.19 15.67
CA ARG A 344 2.07 0.15 15.48
C ARG A 344 1.33 1.14 16.39
N GLU A 345 1.70 1.23 17.66
CA GLU A 345 1.12 2.23 18.57
C GLU A 345 1.35 3.67 18.08
N ARG A 346 2.54 3.97 17.53
CA ARG A 346 2.82 5.29 16.93
C ARG A 346 1.95 5.57 15.72
N TRP A 347 1.71 4.58 14.87
CA TRP A 347 0.83 4.73 13.71
C TRP A 347 -0.62 4.99 14.12
N ASP A 348 -1.11 4.37 15.19
CA ASP A 348 -2.45 4.65 15.72
C ASP A 348 -2.58 6.12 16.13
N VAL A 349 -1.61 6.63 16.89
CA VAL A 349 -1.55 8.04 17.29
C VAL A 349 -1.46 8.98 16.07
N GLU A 350 -0.66 8.62 15.06
CA GLU A 350 -0.55 9.43 13.85
C GLU A 350 -1.84 9.43 13.03
N ASN A 351 -2.53 8.30 12.95
CA ASN A 351 -3.84 8.21 12.30
C ASN A 351 -4.90 9.03 13.05
N GLU A 352 -4.87 9.06 14.38
CA GLU A 352 -5.72 9.97 15.15
C GLU A 352 -5.44 11.44 14.82
N ARG A 353 -4.17 11.83 14.71
CA ARG A 353 -3.76 13.18 14.30
C ARG A 353 -4.25 13.53 12.91
N ARG A 354 -4.07 12.65 11.92
CA ARG A 354 -4.53 12.83 10.53
C ARG A 354 -6.05 13.05 10.43
N ARG A 355 -6.80 12.38 11.32
CA ARG A 355 -8.27 12.45 11.37
C ARG A 355 -8.81 13.54 12.29
N HIS A 356 -7.93 14.26 12.99
CA HIS A 356 -8.32 15.31 13.92
C HIS A 356 -8.66 16.61 13.18
N ASN A 357 -9.80 17.23 13.53
CA ASN A 357 -10.15 18.54 13.00
C ASN A 357 -9.43 19.63 13.82
N TYR A 358 -8.33 20.15 13.30
CA TYR A 358 -7.55 21.20 13.96
C TYR A 358 -8.15 22.61 13.87
N LEU A 359 -9.24 22.83 13.11
CA LEU A 359 -9.81 24.17 12.93
C LEU A 359 -10.21 24.85 14.26
N PRO A 360 -10.94 24.19 15.18
CA PRO A 360 -11.28 24.81 16.46
C PRO A 360 -10.03 25.20 17.27
N PHE A 361 -9.00 24.35 17.25
CA PHE A 361 -7.73 24.63 17.91
C PHE A 361 -7.03 25.85 17.28
N CYS A 362 -6.92 25.91 15.96
CA CYS A 362 -6.31 27.03 15.24
C CYS A 362 -7.04 28.35 15.53
N VAL A 363 -8.37 28.33 15.53
CA VAL A 363 -9.19 29.51 15.83
C VAL A 363 -8.97 29.99 17.27
N GLU A 364 -8.96 29.09 18.25
CA GLU A 364 -8.69 29.46 19.64
C GLU A 364 -7.25 29.94 19.87
N LEU A 365 -6.27 29.32 19.20
CA LEU A 365 -4.88 29.77 19.24
C LEU A 365 -4.75 31.22 18.73
N ILE A 366 -5.38 31.54 17.59
CA ILE A 366 -5.41 32.90 17.04
C ILE A 366 -6.08 33.87 18.03
N ARG A 367 -7.23 33.49 18.61
CA ARG A 367 -7.92 34.30 19.63
C ARG A 367 -7.06 34.54 20.86
N ALA A 368 -6.31 33.54 21.33
CA ALA A 368 -5.42 33.67 22.49
C ALA A 368 -4.22 34.59 22.19
N LEU A 369 -3.64 34.50 20.99
CA LEU A 369 -2.56 35.38 20.53
C LEU A 369 -3.04 36.83 20.38
N ALA A 370 -4.27 37.03 19.88
CA ALA A 370 -4.88 38.35 19.80
C ALA A 370 -5.11 38.96 21.19
N ARG A 371 -5.71 38.18 22.11
CA ARG A 371 -5.96 38.61 23.50
C ARG A 371 -4.69 38.95 24.27
N SER A 372 -3.59 38.24 23.99
CA SER A 372 -2.28 38.52 24.61
C SER A 372 -1.51 39.67 23.95
N GLY A 373 -2.05 40.30 22.90
CA GLY A 373 -1.40 41.39 22.17
C GLY A 373 -0.18 40.96 21.33
N LYS A 374 0.13 39.66 21.25
CA LYS A 374 1.31 39.12 20.55
C LYS A 374 1.08 38.96 19.04
N LEU A 375 -0.18 38.86 18.61
CA LEU A 375 -0.51 38.55 17.22
C LEU A 375 0.06 39.54 16.19
N PRO A 376 0.01 40.88 16.38
CA PRO A 376 0.56 41.82 15.40
C PRO A 376 2.06 41.65 15.19
N ALA A 377 2.85 41.58 16.27
CA ALA A 377 4.30 41.40 16.21
C ALA A 377 4.71 40.08 15.55
N LEU A 378 3.98 38.99 15.85
CA LEU A 378 4.22 37.69 15.21
C LEU A 378 3.89 37.72 13.71
N THR A 379 2.82 38.44 13.32
CA THR A 379 2.41 38.58 11.92
C THR A 379 3.43 39.40 11.12
N GLU A 380 3.93 40.49 11.70
CA GLU A 380 4.98 41.31 11.10
C GLU A 380 6.28 40.50 10.90
N SER A 381 6.75 39.81 11.94
CA SER A 381 7.92 38.94 11.87
C SER A 381 7.76 37.80 10.84
N ALA A 382 6.55 37.27 10.67
CA ALA A 382 6.26 36.28 9.65
C ALA A 382 6.32 36.88 8.23
N ASN A 383 5.75 38.07 8.03
CA ASN A 383 5.78 38.78 6.75
C ASN A 383 7.20 39.15 6.32
N GLU A 384 8.05 39.60 7.24
CA GLU A 384 9.47 39.86 6.99
C GLU A 384 10.20 38.61 6.51
N ARG A 385 10.01 37.48 7.23
CA ARG A 385 10.59 36.18 6.83
C ARG A 385 10.14 35.75 5.44
N VAL A 386 8.86 35.92 5.11
CA VAL A 386 8.34 35.60 3.77
C VAL A 386 8.95 36.51 2.70
N ALA A 387 9.09 37.81 2.97
CA ALA A 387 9.72 38.76 2.06
C ALA A 387 11.19 38.40 1.79
N ASP A 388 11.94 38.02 2.83
CA ASP A 388 13.34 37.61 2.71
C ASP A 388 13.50 36.28 1.97
N MET A 389 12.63 35.30 2.23
CA MET A 389 12.60 34.05 1.46
C MET A 389 12.34 34.31 -0.03
N ARG A 390 11.40 35.20 -0.37
CA ARG A 390 11.11 35.58 -1.77
C ARG A 390 12.31 36.25 -2.43
N LYS A 391 12.97 37.20 -1.75
CA LYS A 391 14.19 37.84 -2.26
C LYS A 391 15.31 36.83 -2.51
N ASN A 392 15.52 35.90 -1.57
CA ASN A 392 16.53 34.85 -1.69
C ASN A 392 16.24 33.88 -2.85
N ALA A 393 14.98 33.49 -3.04
CA ALA A 393 14.57 32.63 -4.15
C ALA A 393 14.80 33.31 -5.50
N ILE A 394 14.48 34.60 -5.63
CA ILE A 394 14.74 35.40 -6.85
C ILE A 394 16.24 35.49 -7.12
N ARG A 395 17.06 35.81 -6.11
CA ARG A 395 18.52 35.85 -6.26
C ARG A 395 19.09 34.51 -6.73
N LYS A 396 18.66 33.40 -6.12
CA LYS A 396 19.11 32.05 -6.48
C LYS A 396 18.72 31.68 -7.93
N LYS A 397 17.52 32.07 -8.38
CA LYS A 397 17.09 31.90 -9.77
C LYS A 397 17.95 32.70 -10.75
N LEU A 398 18.29 33.96 -10.42
CA LEU A 398 19.16 34.81 -11.26
C LEU A 398 20.59 34.26 -11.33
N GLU A 399 21.14 33.76 -10.22
CA GLU A 399 22.47 33.14 -10.17
C GLU A 399 22.53 31.82 -10.97
N MET A 400 21.48 31.01 -10.93
CA MET A 400 21.38 29.79 -11.75
C MET A 400 21.27 30.11 -13.24
N ALA A 401 20.49 31.14 -13.62
CA ALA A 401 20.38 31.58 -15.00
C ALA A 401 21.69 32.18 -15.55
N GLY A 402 22.55 32.73 -14.67
CA GLY A 402 23.85 33.29 -15.05
C GLY A 402 24.98 32.27 -15.24
N LYS A 403 24.85 31.05 -14.70
CA LYS A 403 25.87 29.99 -14.78
C LYS A 403 25.71 29.06 -16.00
N GLY A 404 24.65 29.23 -16.80
CA GLY A 404 24.36 28.44 -18.00
C GLY A 404 24.73 29.10 -19.33
N LYS A 405 25.62 30.09 -19.33
CA LYS A 405 26.14 30.75 -20.54
C LYS A 405 27.62 30.50 -20.74
#